data_AF-A0A7X6VJE0-F1
#
_entry.id   AF-A0A7X6VJE0-F1
#
_cell.length_a   1.000
_cell.length_b   1.000
_cell.length_c   1.000
_cell.angle_alpha   90.00
_cell.angle_beta   90.00
_cell.angle_gamma   90.00
#
_symmetry.space_group_name_H-M   'P 1'
#
loop_
_entity.id
_entity.type
_entity.pdbx_description
1 polymer ?
#
loop_
_entity_poly.entity_id
_entity_poly.type
_entity_poly.pdbx_seq_one_letter_code
_entity_poly.pdbx_strand_id
1 'polypeptide(L)'
;IIRADVDEAIWDSVVPKQVYTALRQMGYEVNLNGKYIAVRLLGRERFTRLKTLGNNYTEEAIQRRVMANPLSVRSTKSLLGPQKKKLAYQLRGNIHNSKKITGLQALYLHYCYRMGILPKNPLPKRVHPLLKADLLKMDAVIKETRFLCKHNISKSTELITFKAKRLSEMTRLEKERTKLNNRLRRAADPDEVQQIKESRTAMTLQISEIRWDLKHVSGIEKRSGIIAEKLRIIADMRRREVAQQGKKLASNKRDYGR
;
A
#
# COMPACT_ATOMS: atom_id res chain seq x y z
N ILE A 1 14.48 2.72 8.00
CA ILE A 1 13.88 3.02 6.67
C ILE A 1 14.84 3.87 5.85
N ILE A 2 15.08 5.15 6.21
CA ILE A 2 15.95 6.04 5.40
C ILE A 2 17.36 5.45 5.17
N ARG A 3 18.02 4.92 6.22
CA ARG A 3 19.34 4.26 6.08
C ARG A 3 19.35 3.17 5.02
N ALA A 4 18.41 2.22 5.12
CA ALA A 4 18.27 1.12 4.18
C ALA A 4 17.98 1.60 2.74
N ASP A 5 17.18 2.65 2.57
CA ASP A 5 16.91 3.23 1.25
C ASP A 5 18.15 3.91 0.65
N VAL A 6 18.99 4.56 1.49
CA VAL A 6 20.28 5.10 1.04
C VAL A 6 21.25 3.98 0.68
N ASP A 7 21.32 2.92 1.46
CA ASP A 7 22.16 1.76 1.14
C ASP A 7 21.71 1.07 -0.16
N GLU A 8 20.40 0.95 -0.38
CA GLU A 8 19.81 0.45 -1.64
C GLU A 8 20.17 1.37 -2.81
N ALA A 9 20.07 2.70 -2.64
CA ALA A 9 20.44 3.67 -3.67
C ALA A 9 21.94 3.66 -4.00
N ILE A 10 22.81 3.44 -3.00
CA ILE A 10 24.26 3.25 -3.19
C ILE A 10 24.51 1.98 -4.01
N TRP A 11 23.81 0.89 -3.68
CA TRP A 11 23.97 -0.38 -4.37
C TRP A 11 23.63 -0.26 -5.87
N ASP A 12 22.60 0.49 -6.24
CA ASP A 12 22.23 0.67 -7.64
C ASP A 12 23.09 1.68 -8.43
N SER A 13 23.88 2.48 -7.73
CA SER A 13 24.58 3.60 -8.34
C SER A 13 26.02 3.22 -8.68
N VAL A 14 26.47 3.67 -9.85
CA VAL A 14 27.86 3.57 -10.29
C VAL A 14 28.59 4.90 -10.10
N VAL A 15 27.86 6.02 -10.21
CA VAL A 15 28.40 7.38 -10.03
C VAL A 15 27.78 8.01 -8.78
N PRO A 16 28.53 8.75 -7.94
CA PRO A 16 27.96 9.38 -6.74
C PRO A 16 26.72 10.25 -7.00
N LYS A 17 26.70 11.00 -8.11
CA LYS A 17 25.54 11.81 -8.53
C LYS A 17 24.30 10.96 -8.86
N GLN A 18 24.47 9.69 -9.26
CA GLN A 18 23.36 8.78 -9.51
C GLN A 18 22.64 8.39 -8.22
N VAL A 19 23.33 8.37 -7.06
CA VAL A 19 22.69 8.08 -5.76
C VAL A 19 21.55 9.06 -5.49
N TYR A 20 21.77 10.35 -5.73
CA TYR A 20 20.74 11.37 -5.54
C TYR A 20 19.59 11.23 -6.54
N THR A 21 19.89 10.73 -7.73
CA THR A 21 18.86 10.45 -8.75
C THR A 21 18.05 9.21 -8.39
N ALA A 22 18.69 8.15 -7.89
CA ALA A 22 18.04 6.95 -7.38
C ALA A 22 17.15 7.27 -6.17
N LEU A 23 17.63 8.09 -5.24
CA LEU A 23 16.82 8.57 -4.11
C LEU A 23 15.60 9.36 -4.57
N ARG A 24 15.73 10.22 -5.60
CA ARG A 24 14.58 10.91 -6.21
C ARG A 24 13.58 9.94 -6.84
N GLN A 25 14.06 8.90 -7.53
CA GLN A 25 13.20 7.83 -8.08
C GLN A 25 12.51 6.98 -7.00
N MET A 26 13.12 6.90 -5.82
CA MET A 26 12.51 6.33 -4.63
C MET A 26 11.53 7.30 -3.94
N GLY A 27 11.31 8.51 -4.48
CA GLY A 27 10.36 9.48 -3.92
C GLY A 27 10.91 10.37 -2.80
N TYR A 28 12.23 10.50 -2.72
CA TYR A 28 12.87 11.47 -1.83
C TYR A 28 13.17 12.79 -2.54
N GLU A 29 12.88 13.91 -1.86
CA GLU A 29 13.41 15.22 -2.21
C GLU A 29 14.82 15.35 -1.63
N VAL A 30 15.78 15.63 -2.51
CA VAL A 30 17.18 15.81 -2.16
C VAL A 30 17.53 17.28 -2.34
N ASN A 31 17.84 17.95 -1.23
CA ASN A 31 18.36 19.30 -1.21
C ASN A 31 19.89 19.26 -1.16
N LEU A 32 20.52 19.86 -2.18
CA LEU A 32 21.98 19.92 -2.37
C LEU A 32 22.55 21.32 -2.08
N ASN A 33 21.70 22.30 -1.74
CA ASN A 33 22.10 23.72 -1.71
C ASN A 33 22.85 24.13 -0.42
N GLY A 34 23.00 23.23 0.56
CA GLY A 34 23.65 23.51 1.84
C GLY A 34 24.92 22.69 2.06
N LYS A 35 25.68 23.02 3.12
CA LYS A 35 26.92 22.33 3.53
C LYS A 35 26.77 20.80 3.70
N TYR A 36 25.57 20.34 4.03
CA TYR A 36 25.26 18.92 4.14
C TYR A 36 24.04 18.57 3.31
N ILE A 37 24.13 17.46 2.60
CA ILE A 37 23.02 16.92 1.82
C ILE A 37 21.87 16.53 2.75
N ALA A 38 20.70 17.05 2.44
CA ALA A 38 19.50 16.85 3.22
C ALA A 38 18.43 16.16 2.37
N VAL A 39 17.83 15.12 2.92
CA VAL A 39 16.89 14.24 2.22
C VAL A 39 15.57 14.21 2.98
N ARG A 40 14.46 14.28 2.24
CA ARG A 40 13.11 14.27 2.81
C ARG A 40 12.22 13.38 1.97
N LEU A 41 11.41 12.53 2.61
CA LEU A 41 10.39 11.81 1.89
C LEU A 41 9.28 12.78 1.48
N LEU A 42 8.83 12.73 0.22
CA LEU A 42 7.78 13.63 -0.27
C LEU A 42 6.52 13.53 0.62
N GLY A 43 5.98 14.66 1.06
CA GLY A 43 4.85 14.74 1.99
C GLY A 43 5.23 14.73 3.48
N ARG A 44 6.52 14.62 3.84
CA ARG A 44 7.00 14.96 5.19
C ARG A 44 7.44 16.42 5.24
N GLU A 45 7.30 17.07 6.39
CA GLU A 45 7.67 18.47 6.55
C GLU A 45 9.18 18.68 6.70
N ARG A 46 9.87 17.81 7.44
CA ARG A 46 11.26 18.03 7.86
C ARG A 46 12.28 17.28 6.98
N PHE A 47 13.34 17.99 6.59
CA PHE A 47 14.52 17.38 5.97
C PHE A 47 15.39 16.68 7.02
N THR A 48 15.89 15.48 6.69
CA THR A 48 16.87 14.75 7.49
C THR A 48 18.24 14.88 6.81
N ARG A 49 19.25 15.34 7.55
CA ARG A 49 20.61 15.46 7.00
C ARG A 49 21.24 14.07 6.92
N LEU A 50 21.95 13.75 5.83
CA LEU A 50 22.59 12.43 5.71
C LEU A 50 23.65 12.20 6.81
N LYS A 51 24.35 13.26 7.23
CA LYS A 51 25.29 13.22 8.36
C LYS A 51 24.67 12.71 9.67
N THR A 52 23.40 13.03 9.95
CA THR A 52 22.76 12.58 11.20
C THR A 52 22.43 11.09 11.20
N LEU A 53 22.50 10.42 10.05
CA LEU A 53 22.29 8.97 9.96
C LEU A 53 23.51 8.17 10.45
N GLY A 54 24.69 8.78 10.46
CA GLY A 54 25.95 8.21 10.96
C GLY A 54 27.15 8.57 10.07
N ASN A 55 28.36 8.26 10.54
CA ASN A 55 29.62 8.55 9.85
C ASN A 55 29.72 7.85 8.48
N ASN A 56 29.03 6.72 8.30
CA ASN A 56 29.00 5.96 7.04
C ASN A 56 28.06 6.54 5.98
N TYR A 57 27.35 7.63 6.30
CA TYR A 57 26.39 8.31 5.41
C TYR A 57 26.81 9.76 5.12
N THR A 58 28.05 10.14 5.41
CA THR A 58 28.62 11.39 4.91
C THR A 58 28.82 11.33 3.40
N GLU A 59 28.90 12.48 2.74
CA GLU A 59 29.08 12.54 1.28
C GLU A 59 30.34 11.78 0.83
N GLU A 60 31.46 11.96 1.53
CA GLU A 60 32.72 11.25 1.27
C GLU A 60 32.58 9.73 1.46
N ALA A 61 31.85 9.28 2.49
CA ALA A 61 31.61 7.86 2.74
C ALA A 61 30.73 7.25 1.65
N ILE A 62 29.69 7.97 1.22
CA ILE A 62 28.81 7.55 0.11
C ILE A 62 29.62 7.44 -1.18
N GLN A 63 30.46 8.44 -1.49
CA GLN A 63 31.35 8.43 -2.66
C GLN A 63 32.27 7.21 -2.64
N ARG A 64 32.97 6.96 -1.52
CA ARG A 64 33.85 5.80 -1.36
C ARG A 64 33.11 4.47 -1.57
N ARG A 65 31.90 4.34 -1.01
CA ARG A 65 31.09 3.11 -1.15
C ARG A 65 30.59 2.90 -2.56
N VAL A 66 30.22 3.95 -3.28
CA VAL A 66 29.81 3.86 -4.69
C VAL A 66 30.98 3.47 -5.57
N MET A 67 32.17 4.03 -5.35
CA MET A 67 33.36 3.67 -6.11
C MET A 67 33.84 2.23 -5.83
N ALA A 68 33.68 1.77 -4.60
CA ALA A 68 33.97 0.38 -4.21
C ALA A 68 32.87 -0.62 -4.64
N ASN A 69 31.76 -0.15 -5.21
CA ASN A 69 30.62 -1.00 -5.53
C ASN A 69 30.92 -1.92 -6.74
N PRO A 70 30.82 -3.25 -6.62
CA PRO A 70 31.09 -4.18 -7.72
C PRO A 70 30.13 -4.06 -8.92
N LEU A 71 29.01 -3.33 -8.80
CA LEU A 71 28.14 -3.00 -9.93
C LEU A 71 28.76 -1.99 -10.91
N SER A 72 29.73 -1.18 -10.46
CA SER A 72 30.60 -0.37 -11.34
C SER A 72 31.28 -1.24 -12.40
N VAL A 73 31.72 -2.44 -12.00
CA VAL A 73 32.39 -3.43 -12.87
C VAL A 73 31.40 -4.14 -13.81
N ARG A 74 30.10 -4.18 -13.47
CA ARG A 74 29.05 -4.90 -14.22
C ARG A 74 28.35 -4.03 -15.27
N SER A 75 28.37 -2.71 -15.11
CA SER A 75 27.72 -1.73 -16.00
C SER A 75 28.24 -1.77 -17.44
N THR A 76 29.54 -2.06 -17.64
CA THR A 76 30.14 -2.17 -18.98
C THR A 76 29.60 -3.36 -19.79
N LYS A 77 28.99 -4.37 -19.14
CA LYS A 77 28.46 -5.56 -19.82
C LYS A 77 26.97 -5.49 -20.17
N SER A 78 26.26 -4.41 -19.80
CA SER A 78 24.79 -4.30 -19.99
C SER A 78 24.36 -3.14 -20.90
N LEU A 79 25.16 -2.81 -21.93
CA LEU A 79 24.71 -1.93 -23.02
C LEU A 79 23.67 -2.61 -23.93
N LEU A 80 23.55 -3.94 -23.86
CA LEU A 80 22.41 -4.68 -24.39
C LEU A 80 21.40 -4.85 -23.26
N GLY A 81 20.54 -3.85 -23.04
CA GLY A 81 19.47 -3.95 -22.06
C GLY A 81 18.65 -5.23 -22.28
N PRO A 82 18.22 -5.94 -21.22
CA PRO A 82 17.43 -7.15 -21.38
C PRO A 82 16.19 -6.79 -22.21
N GLN A 83 16.13 -7.33 -23.42
CA GLN A 83 14.97 -7.26 -24.30
C GLN A 83 13.79 -7.78 -23.49
N LYS A 84 12.95 -6.88 -22.99
CA LYS A 84 11.77 -7.22 -22.20
C LYS A 84 10.87 -8.04 -23.11
N LYS A 85 10.97 -9.37 -23.05
CA LYS A 85 10.07 -10.28 -23.74
C LYS A 85 8.66 -9.85 -23.34
N LYS A 86 7.86 -9.41 -24.32
CA LYS A 86 6.47 -9.01 -24.08
C LYS A 86 5.74 -10.25 -23.59
N LEU A 87 5.52 -10.35 -22.28
CA LEU A 87 4.69 -11.40 -21.69
C LEU A 87 3.27 -11.21 -22.23
N ALA A 88 2.87 -12.09 -23.15
CA ALA A 88 1.49 -12.17 -23.61
C ALA A 88 0.69 -13.00 -22.58
N TYR A 89 -0.31 -12.38 -21.97
CA TYR A 89 -1.22 -13.07 -21.06
C TYR A 89 -2.49 -13.42 -21.83
N GLN A 90 -2.92 -14.68 -21.75
CA GLN A 90 -4.24 -15.08 -22.24
C GLN A 90 -5.27 -14.88 -21.14
N LEU A 91 -6.31 -14.10 -21.44
CA LEU A 91 -7.44 -13.91 -20.52
C LEU A 91 -8.32 -15.17 -20.56
N ARG A 92 -8.52 -15.81 -19.41
CA ARG A 92 -9.59 -16.81 -19.26
C ARG A 92 -10.89 -16.09 -18.89
N GLY A 93 -11.87 -16.11 -19.80
CA GLY A 93 -13.19 -15.51 -19.60
C GLY A 93 -13.47 -14.30 -20.50
N ASN A 94 -14.68 -13.72 -20.36
CA ASN A 94 -15.12 -12.59 -21.18
C ASN A 94 -15.00 -11.27 -20.40
N ILE A 95 -14.15 -10.36 -20.88
CA ILE A 95 -13.92 -9.05 -20.24
C ILE A 95 -15.18 -8.18 -20.23
N HIS A 96 -16.06 -8.34 -21.22
CA HIS A 96 -17.27 -7.52 -21.40
C HIS A 96 -18.37 -7.87 -20.39
N ASN A 97 -18.43 -9.12 -19.93
CA ASN A 97 -19.42 -9.60 -18.97
C ASN A 97 -18.95 -9.49 -17.51
N SER A 98 -17.69 -9.11 -17.29
CA SER A 98 -17.13 -8.99 -15.94
C SER A 98 -17.63 -7.73 -15.24
N LYS A 99 -18.03 -7.85 -13.97
CA LYS A 99 -18.41 -6.69 -13.16
C LYS A 99 -17.19 -5.78 -13.00
N LYS A 100 -17.34 -4.51 -13.39
CA LYS A 100 -16.28 -3.51 -13.27
C LYS A 100 -16.01 -3.22 -11.80
N ILE A 101 -14.76 -3.40 -11.41
CA ILE A 101 -14.27 -3.02 -10.09
C ILE A 101 -14.13 -1.50 -10.09
N THR A 102 -14.88 -0.82 -9.23
CA THR A 102 -14.90 0.65 -9.18
C THR A 102 -14.77 1.18 -7.75
N GLY A 103 -14.49 2.48 -7.62
CA GLY A 103 -14.45 3.18 -6.34
C GLY A 103 -13.48 2.58 -5.32
N LEU A 104 -13.98 2.30 -4.11
CA LEU A 104 -13.23 1.76 -2.98
C LEU A 104 -12.60 0.40 -3.29
N GLN A 105 -13.29 -0.48 -4.03
CA GLN A 105 -12.72 -1.77 -4.40
C GLN A 105 -11.49 -1.59 -5.28
N ALA A 106 -11.61 -0.72 -6.30
CA ALA A 106 -10.52 -0.42 -7.22
C ALA A 106 -9.35 0.24 -6.47
N LEU A 107 -9.66 1.15 -5.55
CA LEU A 107 -8.67 1.83 -4.71
C LEU A 107 -7.83 0.82 -3.90
N TYR A 108 -8.50 -0.07 -3.17
CA TYR A 108 -7.84 -1.06 -2.30
C TYR A 108 -7.08 -2.12 -3.10
N LEU A 109 -7.62 -2.56 -4.24
CA LEU A 109 -6.93 -3.50 -5.12
C LEU A 109 -5.70 -2.85 -5.77
N HIS A 110 -5.80 -1.60 -6.23
CA HIS A 110 -4.66 -0.86 -6.75
C HIS A 110 -3.60 -0.69 -5.67
N TYR A 111 -4.01 -0.37 -4.45
CA TYR A 111 -3.10 -0.22 -3.32
C TYR A 111 -2.36 -1.51 -2.98
N CYS A 112 -3.07 -2.65 -2.91
CA CYS A 112 -2.45 -3.98 -2.73
C CYS A 112 -1.44 -4.31 -3.84
N TYR A 113 -1.75 -3.95 -5.09
CA TYR A 113 -0.83 -4.11 -6.21
C TYR A 113 0.42 -3.22 -6.07
N ARG A 114 0.27 -1.97 -5.61
CA ARG A 114 1.43 -1.08 -5.39
C ARG A 114 2.35 -1.54 -4.26
N MET A 115 1.80 -2.20 -3.25
CA MET A 115 2.59 -2.80 -2.16
C MET A 115 3.25 -4.12 -2.55
N GLY A 116 2.95 -4.68 -3.72
CA GLY A 116 3.55 -5.93 -4.19
C GLY A 116 2.88 -7.19 -3.64
N ILE A 117 1.68 -7.08 -3.05
CA ILE A 117 0.89 -8.23 -2.57
C ILE A 117 0.30 -9.01 -3.75
N LEU A 118 -0.12 -8.27 -4.78
CA LEU A 118 -0.58 -8.82 -6.05
C LEU A 118 0.45 -8.52 -7.14
N PRO A 119 0.70 -9.46 -8.08
CA PRO A 119 0.21 -10.86 -8.17
C PRO A 119 0.96 -11.84 -7.24
N LYS A 120 0.49 -13.09 -7.11
CA LYS A 120 0.99 -14.12 -6.16
C LYS A 120 2.50 -14.43 -6.28
N ASN A 121 3.07 -14.29 -7.49
CA ASN A 121 4.51 -14.40 -7.76
C ASN A 121 4.98 -13.13 -8.47
N PRO A 122 5.09 -11.99 -7.78
CA PRO A 122 5.52 -10.77 -8.42
C PRO A 122 7.02 -10.85 -8.70
N LEU A 123 7.45 -10.38 -9.88
CA LEU A 123 8.84 -9.97 -10.04
C LEU A 123 9.18 -8.96 -8.93
N PRO A 124 10.36 -9.01 -8.31
CA PRO A 124 10.72 -8.12 -7.21
C PRO A 124 10.58 -6.67 -7.66
N LYS A 125 9.49 -6.02 -7.25
CA LYS A 125 9.22 -4.60 -7.52
C LYS A 125 9.57 -3.82 -6.26
N ARG A 126 10.32 -2.74 -6.44
CA ARG A 126 10.63 -1.83 -5.35
C ARG A 126 9.35 -1.19 -4.85
N VAL A 127 9.01 -1.48 -3.59
CA VAL A 127 7.90 -0.83 -2.90
C VAL A 127 8.33 0.60 -2.61
N HIS A 128 7.48 1.55 -2.99
CA HIS A 128 7.74 2.96 -2.75
C HIS A 128 7.90 3.20 -1.22
N PRO A 129 8.90 3.97 -0.75
CA PRO A 129 9.16 4.22 0.66
C PRO A 129 7.94 4.70 1.46
N LEU A 130 7.07 5.52 0.84
CA LEU A 130 5.79 5.95 1.44
C LEU A 130 4.87 4.78 1.82
N LEU A 131 4.95 3.68 1.08
CA LEU A 131 4.17 2.45 1.31
C LEU A 131 4.91 1.43 2.18
N LYS A 132 6.23 1.54 2.35
CA LYS A 132 7.01 0.61 3.20
C LYS A 132 6.50 0.59 4.65
N ALA A 133 6.05 1.73 5.19
CA ALA A 133 5.45 1.79 6.52
C ALA A 133 4.09 1.06 6.62
N ASP A 134 3.36 0.96 5.50
CA ASP A 134 2.05 0.34 5.46
C ASP A 134 2.13 -1.18 5.33
N LEU A 135 3.29 -1.74 4.99
CA LEU A 135 3.53 -3.19 4.98
C LEU A 135 3.26 -3.82 6.35
N LEU A 136 3.45 -3.09 7.44
CA LEU A 136 3.11 -3.55 8.80
C LEU A 136 1.60 -3.73 9.00
N LYS A 137 0.78 -3.02 8.21
CA LYS A 137 -0.70 -3.06 8.28
C LYS A 137 -1.29 -3.90 7.15
N MET A 138 -0.46 -4.65 6.44
CA MET A 138 -0.83 -5.39 5.25
C MET A 138 -2.00 -6.35 5.50
N ASP A 139 -1.96 -7.14 6.57
CA ASP A 139 -3.02 -8.10 6.86
C ASP A 139 -4.37 -7.43 7.09
N ALA A 140 -4.37 -6.25 7.70
CA ALA A 140 -5.58 -5.47 7.91
C ALA A 140 -6.14 -4.93 6.58
N VAL A 141 -5.27 -4.48 5.67
CA VAL A 141 -5.67 -4.01 4.34
C VAL A 141 -6.19 -5.15 3.48
N ILE A 142 -5.57 -6.33 3.55
CA ILE A 142 -6.03 -7.53 2.83
C ILE A 142 -7.42 -7.94 3.31
N LYS A 143 -7.65 -7.99 4.63
CA LYS A 143 -8.96 -8.31 5.21
C LYS A 143 -10.05 -7.33 4.77
N GLU A 144 -9.76 -6.03 4.78
CA GLU A 144 -10.67 -4.99 4.28
C GLU A 144 -10.95 -5.10 2.79
N THR A 145 -9.92 -5.38 1.99
CA THR A 145 -10.08 -5.57 0.54
C THR A 145 -11.00 -6.75 0.26
N ARG A 146 -10.79 -7.88 0.95
CA ARG A 146 -11.67 -9.06 0.83
C ARG A 146 -13.09 -8.75 1.28
N PHE A 147 -13.26 -7.98 2.35
CA PHE A 147 -14.57 -7.53 2.83
C PHE A 147 -15.30 -6.68 1.78
N LEU A 148 -14.63 -5.66 1.21
CA LEU A 148 -15.20 -4.81 0.14
C LEU A 148 -15.62 -5.62 -1.08
N CYS A 149 -14.80 -6.59 -1.50
CA CYS A 149 -15.14 -7.49 -2.61
C CYS A 149 -16.30 -8.43 -2.28
N LYS A 150 -16.31 -9.03 -1.08
CA LYS A 150 -17.37 -9.96 -0.64
C LYS A 150 -18.75 -9.29 -0.60
N HIS A 151 -18.82 -8.05 -0.12
CA HIS A 151 -20.07 -7.30 0.00
C HIS A 151 -20.37 -6.40 -1.20
N ASN A 152 -19.52 -6.40 -2.24
CA ASN A 152 -19.66 -5.57 -3.42
C ASN A 152 -19.74 -4.05 -3.14
N ILE A 153 -19.07 -3.57 -2.08
CA ILE A 153 -19.11 -2.17 -1.68
C ILE A 153 -18.09 -1.38 -2.49
N SER A 154 -18.58 -0.52 -3.39
CA SER A 154 -17.76 0.31 -4.28
C SER A 154 -17.78 1.78 -3.88
N LYS A 155 -18.91 2.30 -3.40
CA LYS A 155 -19.06 3.73 -3.07
C LYS A 155 -19.03 3.98 -1.55
N SER A 156 -18.67 5.20 -1.16
CA SER A 156 -18.74 5.62 0.25
C SER A 156 -20.19 5.64 0.76
N THR A 157 -21.16 5.97 -0.08
CA THR A 157 -22.60 5.93 0.25
C THR A 157 -23.10 4.51 0.54
N GLU A 158 -22.63 3.53 -0.24
CA GLU A 158 -22.90 2.11 -0.03
C GLU A 158 -22.33 1.63 1.32
N LEU A 159 -21.17 2.16 1.71
CA LEU A 159 -20.56 1.85 3.01
C LEU A 159 -21.41 2.38 4.18
N ILE A 160 -21.95 3.61 4.06
CA ILE A 160 -22.81 4.22 5.09
C ILE A 160 -24.13 3.47 5.22
N THR A 161 -24.77 3.12 4.10
CA THR A 161 -26.03 2.34 4.11
C THR A 161 -25.80 0.94 4.69
N PHE A 162 -24.69 0.28 4.35
CA PHE A 162 -24.30 -1.00 4.93
C PHE A 162 -24.09 -0.91 6.45
N LYS A 163 -23.40 0.14 6.92
CA LYS A 163 -23.18 0.41 8.35
C LYS A 163 -24.50 0.57 9.10
N ALA A 164 -25.43 1.37 8.57
CA ALA A 164 -26.74 1.59 9.17
C ALA A 164 -27.55 0.28 9.26
N LYS A 165 -27.55 -0.53 8.19
CA LYS A 165 -28.20 -1.85 8.17
C LYS A 165 -27.62 -2.80 9.21
N ARG A 166 -26.29 -2.87 9.32
CA ARG A 166 -25.64 -3.74 10.33
C ARG A 166 -25.91 -3.29 11.76
N LEU A 167 -25.97 -1.98 12.01
CA LEU A 167 -26.33 -1.46 13.33
C LEU A 167 -27.78 -1.80 13.70
N SER A 168 -28.73 -1.67 12.78
CA SER A 168 -30.12 -2.05 13.07
C SER A 168 -30.26 -3.56 13.32
N GLU A 169 -29.60 -4.40 12.53
CA GLU A 169 -29.53 -5.85 12.76
C GLU A 169 -28.93 -6.19 14.13
N MET A 170 -27.84 -5.53 14.53
CA MET A 170 -27.21 -5.72 15.83
C MET A 170 -28.16 -5.37 16.98
N THR A 171 -28.81 -4.20 16.92
CA THR A 171 -29.76 -3.80 17.98
C THR A 171 -30.97 -4.73 18.07
N ARG A 172 -31.43 -5.31 16.94
CA ARG A 172 -32.49 -6.32 16.92
C ARG A 172 -32.03 -7.60 17.64
N LEU A 173 -30.86 -8.13 17.28
CA LEU A 173 -30.31 -9.34 17.90
C LEU A 173 -30.00 -9.14 19.39
N GLU A 174 -29.56 -7.95 19.79
CA GLU A 174 -29.35 -7.62 21.20
C GLU A 174 -30.69 -7.62 21.98
N LYS A 175 -31.77 -7.08 21.38
CA LYS A 175 -33.12 -7.15 21.96
C LYS A 175 -33.66 -8.59 22.02
N GLU A 176 -33.39 -9.42 21.03
CA GLU A 176 -33.80 -10.83 21.04
C GLU A 176 -33.02 -11.63 22.09
N ARG A 177 -31.71 -11.37 22.22
CA ARG A 177 -30.88 -11.97 23.26
C ARG A 177 -31.34 -11.58 24.67
N THR A 178 -31.75 -10.33 24.90
CA THR A 178 -32.31 -9.93 26.21
C THR A 178 -33.63 -10.63 26.50
N LYS A 179 -34.50 -10.80 25.50
CA LYS A 179 -35.74 -11.61 25.64
C LYS A 179 -35.43 -13.05 26.01
N LEU A 180 -34.45 -13.69 25.35
CA LEU A 180 -34.02 -15.05 25.69
C LEU A 180 -33.45 -15.16 27.10
N ASN A 181 -32.64 -14.19 27.53
CA ASN A 181 -32.14 -14.15 28.91
C ASN A 181 -33.28 -14.02 29.93
N ASN A 182 -34.32 -13.23 29.64
CA ASN A 182 -35.50 -13.08 30.49
C ASN A 182 -36.37 -14.35 30.49
N ARG A 183 -36.39 -15.12 29.41
CA ARG A 183 -37.04 -16.44 29.34
C ARG A 183 -36.25 -17.49 30.13
N LEU A 184 -34.92 -17.47 30.03
CA LEU A 184 -34.03 -18.37 30.78
C LEU A 184 -34.22 -18.22 32.30
N ARG A 185 -34.50 -17.02 32.81
CA ARG A 185 -34.79 -16.80 34.25
C ARG A 185 -36.08 -17.48 34.73
N ARG A 186 -36.99 -17.83 33.82
CA ARG A 186 -38.32 -18.39 34.13
C ARG A 186 -38.49 -19.85 33.71
N ALA A 187 -37.55 -20.40 32.96
CA ALA A 187 -37.60 -21.79 32.49
C ALA A 187 -37.16 -22.72 33.62
N ALA A 188 -37.98 -23.72 33.94
CA ALA A 188 -37.69 -24.76 34.92
C ALA A 188 -37.28 -26.08 34.27
N ASP A 189 -37.75 -26.34 33.04
CA ASP A 189 -37.49 -27.57 32.30
C ASP A 189 -36.04 -27.61 31.76
N PRO A 190 -35.25 -28.68 32.03
CA PRO A 190 -33.86 -28.79 31.58
C PRO A 190 -33.67 -28.72 30.06
N ASP A 191 -34.58 -29.30 29.28
CA ASP A 191 -34.49 -29.36 27.81
C ASP A 191 -34.77 -27.99 27.19
N GLU A 192 -35.79 -27.28 27.66
CA GLU A 192 -36.04 -25.88 27.26
C GLU A 192 -34.86 -24.96 27.61
N VAL A 193 -34.25 -25.14 28.78
CA VAL A 193 -33.07 -24.38 29.20
C VAL A 193 -31.90 -24.60 28.25
N GLN A 194 -31.69 -25.84 27.79
CA GLN A 194 -30.62 -26.18 26.86
C GLN A 194 -30.85 -25.54 25.47
N GLN A 195 -32.06 -25.63 24.93
CA GLN A 195 -32.41 -25.00 23.64
C GLN A 195 -32.26 -23.47 23.67
N ILE A 196 -32.63 -22.82 24.79
CA ILE A 196 -32.45 -21.37 24.97
C ILE A 196 -30.96 -21.00 25.03
N LYS A 197 -30.13 -21.81 25.70
CA LYS A 197 -28.67 -21.60 25.73
C LYS A 197 -28.06 -21.73 24.34
N GLU A 198 -28.43 -22.74 23.58
CA GLU A 198 -27.97 -22.94 22.20
C GLU A 198 -28.36 -21.74 21.33
N SER A 199 -29.63 -21.33 21.37
CA SER A 199 -30.13 -20.14 20.67
C SER A 199 -29.36 -18.87 21.07
N ARG A 200 -29.04 -18.70 22.36
CA ARG A 200 -28.23 -17.58 22.86
C ARG A 200 -26.80 -17.62 22.30
N THR A 201 -26.17 -18.79 22.24
CA THR A 201 -24.81 -18.92 21.69
C THR A 201 -24.79 -18.58 20.20
N ALA A 202 -25.77 -19.05 19.43
CA ALA A 202 -25.94 -18.72 18.02
C ALA A 202 -26.12 -17.20 17.82
N MET A 203 -26.99 -16.55 18.59
CA MET A 203 -27.14 -15.09 18.54
C MET A 203 -25.87 -14.35 18.92
N THR A 204 -25.11 -14.85 19.91
CA THR A 204 -23.84 -14.24 20.32
C THR A 204 -22.79 -14.32 19.22
N LEU A 205 -22.75 -15.43 18.48
CA LEU A 205 -21.89 -15.60 17.31
C LEU A 205 -22.26 -14.59 16.21
N GLN A 206 -23.54 -14.46 15.87
CA GLN A 206 -24.02 -13.49 14.87
C GLN A 206 -23.69 -12.04 15.27
N ILE A 207 -23.88 -11.67 16.55
CA ILE A 207 -23.50 -10.35 17.06
C ILE A 207 -21.98 -10.12 16.91
N SER A 208 -21.17 -11.14 17.19
CA SER A 208 -19.72 -11.06 17.00
C SER A 208 -19.34 -10.83 15.53
N GLU A 209 -19.97 -11.54 14.59
CA GLU A 209 -19.76 -11.33 13.15
C GLU A 209 -20.12 -9.91 12.72
N ILE A 210 -21.26 -9.39 13.18
CA ILE A 210 -21.67 -8.01 12.88
C ILE A 210 -20.68 -7.00 13.47
N ARG A 211 -20.15 -7.24 14.67
CA ARG A 211 -19.11 -6.38 15.26
C ARG A 211 -17.83 -6.39 14.44
N TRP A 212 -17.45 -7.55 13.90
CA TRP A 212 -16.33 -7.64 12.96
C TRP A 212 -16.61 -6.84 11.68
N ASP A 213 -17.79 -6.98 11.07
CA ASP A 213 -18.19 -6.20 9.90
C ASP A 213 -18.07 -4.69 10.16
N LEU A 214 -18.62 -4.21 11.29
CA LEU A 214 -18.54 -2.80 11.69
C LEU A 214 -17.10 -2.33 11.93
N LYS A 215 -16.24 -3.18 12.49
CA LYS A 215 -14.81 -2.90 12.66
C LYS A 215 -14.10 -2.72 11.32
N HIS A 216 -14.40 -3.57 10.33
CA HIS A 216 -13.85 -3.42 8.98
C HIS A 216 -14.33 -2.11 8.35
N VAL A 217 -15.62 -1.79 8.45
CA VAL A 217 -16.20 -0.53 7.94
C VAL A 217 -15.50 0.68 8.54
N SER A 218 -15.35 0.73 9.87
CA SER A 218 -14.65 1.84 10.54
C SER A 218 -13.17 1.94 10.15
N GLY A 219 -12.51 0.79 9.96
CA GLY A 219 -11.14 0.73 9.44
C GLY A 219 -11.02 1.33 8.04
N ILE A 220 -11.97 1.00 7.15
CA ILE A 220 -12.03 1.48 5.78
C ILE A 220 -12.28 2.99 5.75
N GLU A 221 -13.23 3.51 6.53
CA GLU A 221 -13.52 4.95 6.65
C GLU A 221 -12.23 5.72 6.99
N LYS A 222 -11.50 5.29 8.02
CA LYS A 222 -10.26 5.94 8.46
C LYS A 222 -9.12 5.86 7.44
N ARG A 223 -8.99 4.75 6.71
CA ARG A 223 -7.84 4.52 5.81
C ARG A 223 -8.06 4.97 4.38
N SER A 224 -9.29 4.93 3.89
CA SER A 224 -9.64 5.20 2.48
C SER A 224 -9.06 6.53 1.98
N GLY A 225 -9.22 7.61 2.74
CA GLY A 225 -8.65 8.93 2.39
C GLY A 225 -7.12 8.93 2.38
N ILE A 226 -6.48 8.31 3.38
CA ILE A 226 -5.02 8.24 3.48
C ILE A 226 -4.44 7.44 2.31
N ILE A 227 -5.07 6.32 1.96
CA ILE A 227 -4.65 5.46 0.84
C ILE A 227 -4.78 6.23 -0.48
N ALA A 228 -5.90 6.92 -0.70
CA ALA A 228 -6.13 7.72 -1.89
C ALA A 228 -5.06 8.80 -2.06
N GLU A 229 -4.74 9.54 -0.99
CA GLU A 229 -3.73 10.61 -1.07
C GLU A 229 -2.32 10.05 -1.31
N LYS A 230 -1.95 8.95 -0.64
CA LYS A 230 -0.66 8.28 -0.89
C LYS A 230 -0.53 7.84 -2.35
N LEU A 231 -1.60 7.26 -2.91
CA LEU A 231 -1.59 6.83 -4.31
C LEU A 231 -1.51 8.01 -5.28
N ARG A 232 -2.18 9.13 -4.97
CA ARG A 232 -2.09 10.38 -5.75
C ARG A 232 -0.67 10.92 -5.78
N ILE A 233 -0.03 11.05 -4.61
CA ILE A 233 1.37 11.49 -4.49
C ILE A 233 2.30 10.60 -5.33
N ILE A 234 2.15 9.28 -5.26
CA ILE A 234 2.97 8.33 -6.04
C ILE A 234 2.73 8.47 -7.55
N ALA A 235 1.48 8.71 -7.98
CA ALA A 235 1.17 8.91 -9.38
C ALA A 235 1.78 10.22 -9.92
N ASP A 236 1.70 11.31 -9.17
CA ASP A 236 2.26 12.60 -9.55
C ASP A 236 3.79 12.57 -9.62
N MET A 237 4.45 11.84 -8.71
CA MET A 237 5.90 11.62 -8.79
C MET A 237 6.30 10.94 -10.09
N ARG A 238 5.62 9.85 -10.45
CA ARG A 238 5.89 9.16 -11.72
C ARG A 238 5.68 10.06 -12.92
N ARG A 239 4.64 10.90 -12.93
CA ARG A 239 4.40 11.87 -14.00
C ARG A 239 5.55 12.87 -14.12
N ARG A 240 6.04 13.40 -12.99
CA ARG A 240 7.18 14.34 -12.96
C ARG A 240 8.47 13.67 -13.43
N GLU A 241 8.72 12.43 -13.02
CA GLU A 241 9.89 11.66 -13.46
C GLU A 241 9.90 11.42 -14.98
N VAL A 242 8.78 10.96 -15.54
CA VAL A 242 8.64 10.73 -16.99
C VAL A 242 8.85 12.04 -17.76
N ALA A 243 8.28 13.15 -17.28
CA ALA A 243 8.47 14.46 -17.89
C ALA A 243 9.93 14.93 -17.83
N GLN A 244 10.64 14.71 -16.72
CA GLN A 244 12.06 15.05 -16.60
C GLN A 244 12.95 14.18 -17.48
N GLN A 245 12.65 12.88 -17.60
CA GLN A 245 13.37 11.97 -18.51
C GLN A 245 13.16 12.37 -19.98
N GLY A 246 11.93 12.70 -20.37
CA GLY A 246 11.62 13.19 -21.72
C GLY A 246 12.40 14.47 -22.07
N LYS A 247 12.50 15.42 -21.12
CA LYS A 247 13.30 16.65 -21.31
C LYS A 247 14.80 16.38 -21.47
N LYS A 248 15.37 15.45 -20.70
CA LYS A 248 16.79 15.07 -20.82
C LYS A 248 17.09 14.36 -22.14
N LEU A 249 16.21 13.44 -22.57
CA LEU A 249 16.33 12.79 -23.88
C LEU A 249 16.24 13.80 -25.03
N ALA A 250 15.38 14.82 -24.88
CA ALA A 250 15.23 15.89 -25.86
C ALA A 250 16.37 16.91 -25.85
N SER A 251 17.13 17.08 -24.75
CA SER A 251 18.34 17.91 -24.75
C SER A 251 19.54 17.14 -25.32
N ASN A 252 19.74 15.88 -24.93
CA ASN A 252 20.80 15.05 -25.51
C ASN A 252 20.67 14.92 -27.03
N LYS A 253 19.45 14.76 -27.58
CA LYS A 253 19.25 14.73 -29.05
C LYS A 253 19.63 16.04 -29.76
N ARG A 254 19.60 17.19 -29.07
CA ARG A 254 20.01 18.48 -29.64
C ARG A 254 21.53 18.64 -29.64
N ASP A 255 22.23 18.03 -28.68
CA ASP A 255 23.70 18.10 -28.57
C ASP A 255 24.43 17.16 -29.55
N TYR A 256 23.81 16.06 -30.00
CA TYR A 256 24.39 15.12 -31.00
C TYR A 256 23.96 15.41 -32.45
N GLY A 257 23.24 16.51 -32.68
CA GLY A 257 22.77 16.94 -34.00
C GLY A 257 23.57 18.08 -34.63
N ARG A 258 24.80 18.32 -34.15
CA ARG A 258 25.73 19.34 -34.65
C ARG A 258 27.02 18.69 -35.12
#